data_AF-A0A4S3ZX08-F1
#
_entry.id   AF-A0A4S3ZX08-F1
#
_cell.length_a   1.000
_cell.length_b   1.000
_cell.length_c   1.000
_cell.angle_alpha   90.00
_cell.angle_beta   90.00
_cell.angle_gamma   90.00
#
_symmetry.space_group_name_H-M   'P 1'
#
loop_
_entity.id
_entity.type
_entity.pdbx_description
1 polymer ?
#
loop_
_entity_poly.entity_id
_entity_poly.type
_entity_poly.pdbx_seq_one_letter_code
_entity_poly.pdbx_strand_id
1 'polypeptide(L)'
;MDFQQELNAIFELIKDTLPAGVTFTRYSIPSYSGRGTTGKSYFALIDGKVNREAIPDALNHDREHRNNEINQRIRKVEFDIAVAQEPGRFVLFSISKENGYTYKIATPEELLFHTKLDLMQNVDHGTKKESFAEVAPDKKNGEPDVVGRQKIYYENGEVKEYSGTPVSDFARAAFHALDGKLKFVYAMASKTEVIIKTTPAIPGITELYEFNEDLTLDASKIENIYEFLESFSEAKIEKGIEALQANPEFKAKAEKRYGQLIKTRVGQDAGIESFEKAALSRKEIELFSDWHFAENVISLGRMDEDECRTVVDFIGSLVMSHLDIHEFKAQMEATENEMELREVYYSASQKVKAGMLAEALVYGGSWFGQISTLLANHKVEKLMFEKTHFKIESSDALKAFMFYLDLNNRVSMYFDIYQSYLYDLTEFFWFLPALPRTAWGETDFVLPEFTLKFRRKAYYRINDDGEWLRKSPKPAGVA
;
A
#
# COMPACT_ATOMS: atom_id res chain seq x y z
N MET A 1 -19.25 5.51 30.36
CA MET A 1 -20.57 5.51 29.70
C MET A 1 -21.14 4.11 29.88
N ASP A 2 -22.38 3.97 30.33
CA ASP A 2 -23.02 2.65 30.38
C ASP A 2 -23.62 2.37 28.99
N PHE A 3 -22.89 1.59 28.19
CA PHE A 3 -23.30 1.26 26.83
C PHE A 3 -24.66 0.53 26.78
N GLN A 4 -24.96 -0.31 27.76
CA GLN A 4 -26.21 -1.06 27.79
C GLN A 4 -27.39 -0.15 28.09
N GLN A 5 -27.21 0.86 28.96
CA GLN A 5 -28.24 1.85 29.23
C GLN A 5 -28.63 2.62 27.96
N GLU A 6 -27.66 3.01 27.13
CA GLU A 6 -27.91 3.72 25.88
C GLU A 6 -28.58 2.83 24.83
N LEU A 7 -28.13 1.56 24.69
CA LEU A 7 -28.77 0.58 23.82
C LEU A 7 -30.23 0.30 24.22
N ASN A 8 -30.52 0.22 25.52
CA ASN A 8 -31.89 0.05 26.02
C ASN A 8 -32.75 1.28 25.70
N ALA A 9 -32.21 2.48 25.84
CA ALA A 9 -32.92 3.71 25.47
C ALA A 9 -33.26 3.77 23.98
N ILE A 10 -32.32 3.33 23.11
CA ILE A 10 -32.56 3.20 21.67
C ILE A 10 -33.63 2.14 21.40
N PHE A 11 -33.53 0.97 22.05
CA PHE A 11 -34.48 -0.12 21.87
C PHE A 11 -35.91 0.33 22.14
N GLU A 12 -36.15 1.06 23.23
CA GLU A 12 -37.50 1.57 23.56
C GLU A 12 -38.09 2.48 22.48
N LEU A 13 -37.26 3.19 21.71
CA LEU A 13 -37.71 4.04 20.60
C LEU A 13 -38.10 3.23 19.35
N ILE A 14 -37.52 2.04 19.16
CA ILE A 14 -37.64 1.28 17.91
C ILE A 14 -38.38 -0.05 18.06
N LYS A 15 -38.62 -0.53 19.29
CA LYS A 15 -39.21 -1.85 19.58
C LYS A 15 -40.52 -2.14 18.84
N ASP A 16 -41.35 -1.12 18.62
CA ASP A 16 -42.65 -1.26 17.96
C ASP A 16 -42.53 -1.39 16.43
N THR A 17 -41.36 -1.04 15.88
CA THR A 17 -41.02 -1.23 14.46
C THR A 17 -40.45 -2.63 14.18
N LEU A 18 -40.08 -3.38 15.23
CA LEU A 18 -39.49 -4.71 15.08
C LEU A 18 -40.57 -5.78 14.92
N PRO A 19 -40.47 -6.66 13.90
CA PRO A 19 -41.32 -7.83 13.79
C PRO A 19 -41.06 -8.84 14.93
N ALA A 20 -42.13 -9.48 15.41
CA ALA A 20 -42.03 -10.51 16.43
C ALA A 20 -41.34 -11.77 15.89
N GLY A 21 -40.52 -12.41 16.72
CA GLY A 21 -39.80 -13.65 16.39
C GLY A 21 -38.61 -13.49 15.45
N VAL A 22 -38.22 -12.25 15.11
CA VAL A 22 -37.10 -11.97 14.20
C VAL A 22 -35.96 -11.31 14.97
N THR A 23 -34.76 -11.88 14.86
CA THR A 23 -33.53 -11.26 15.37
C THR A 23 -32.72 -10.68 14.22
N PHE A 24 -32.45 -9.39 14.29
CA PHE A 24 -31.54 -8.71 13.38
C PHE A 24 -30.14 -8.71 13.97
N THR A 25 -29.16 -9.08 13.15
CA THR A 25 -27.75 -9.14 13.54
C THR A 25 -26.94 -8.19 12.67
N ARG A 26 -25.99 -7.51 13.29
CA ARG A 26 -24.94 -6.74 12.65
C ARG A 26 -23.61 -7.11 13.28
N TYR A 27 -22.54 -6.98 12.52
CA TYR A 27 -21.20 -7.03 13.07
C TYR A 27 -20.44 -5.74 12.77
N SER A 28 -19.47 -5.46 13.64
CA SER A 28 -18.55 -4.34 13.53
C SER A 28 -17.13 -4.80 13.83
N ILE A 29 -16.19 -4.41 12.97
CA ILE A 29 -14.77 -4.64 13.14
C ILE A 29 -14.11 -3.27 13.29
N PRO A 30 -13.57 -2.92 14.46
CA PRO A 30 -12.82 -1.69 14.62
C PRO A 30 -11.54 -1.75 13.77
N SER A 31 -11.25 -0.68 13.02
CA SER A 31 -9.97 -0.57 12.33
C SER A 31 -8.83 -0.35 13.33
N TYR A 32 -7.64 -0.91 13.07
CA TYR A 32 -6.45 -0.69 13.90
C TYR A 32 -5.98 0.76 13.96
N SER A 33 -6.30 1.57 12.94
CA SER A 33 -5.98 3.00 12.94
C SER A 33 -6.88 3.81 13.89
N GLY A 34 -7.89 3.17 14.51
CA GLY A 34 -8.94 3.84 15.28
C GLY A 34 -9.86 4.73 14.43
N ARG A 35 -9.64 4.79 13.10
CA ARG A 35 -10.40 5.62 12.17
C ARG A 35 -11.42 4.79 11.43
N GLY A 36 -12.53 4.52 12.12
CA GLY A 36 -13.71 3.87 11.56
C GLY A 36 -13.81 2.38 11.88
N THR A 37 -14.97 1.83 11.55
CA THR A 37 -15.31 0.41 11.69
C THR A 37 -15.70 -0.13 10.32
N THR A 38 -15.21 -1.30 9.91
CA THR A 38 -15.86 -2.05 8.83
C THR A 38 -17.06 -2.77 9.43
N GLY A 39 -18.26 -2.31 9.09
CA GLY A 39 -19.51 -2.86 9.59
C GLY A 39 -20.52 -2.95 8.45
N LYS A 40 -21.18 -4.10 8.33
CA LYS A 40 -22.26 -4.30 7.35
C LYS A 40 -23.58 -3.82 7.93
N SER A 41 -24.55 -3.56 7.05
CA SER A 41 -25.95 -3.33 7.46
C SER A 41 -26.49 -4.51 8.26
N TYR A 42 -27.47 -4.25 9.11
CA TYR A 42 -28.26 -5.28 9.78
C TYR A 42 -28.80 -6.30 8.79
N PHE A 43 -28.98 -7.54 9.24
CA PHE A 43 -29.68 -8.57 8.47
C PHE A 43 -30.42 -9.52 9.41
N ALA A 44 -31.46 -10.17 8.90
CA ALA A 44 -32.12 -11.28 9.59
C ALA A 44 -31.71 -12.61 8.94
N LEU A 45 -31.71 -13.69 9.71
CA LEU A 45 -31.64 -15.05 9.18
C LEU A 45 -33.05 -15.63 9.15
N ILE A 46 -33.53 -15.97 7.96
CA ILE A 46 -34.82 -16.65 7.75
C ILE A 46 -34.52 -17.94 7.00
N ASP A 47 -34.85 -19.08 7.61
CA ASP A 47 -34.56 -20.42 7.07
C ASP A 47 -33.08 -20.62 6.69
N GLY A 48 -32.17 -20.08 7.50
CA GLY A 48 -30.72 -20.15 7.27
C GLY A 48 -30.21 -19.24 6.15
N LYS A 49 -31.07 -18.42 5.53
CA LYS A 49 -30.72 -17.45 4.49
C LYS A 49 -30.75 -16.04 5.04
N VAL A 50 -29.82 -15.22 4.55
CA VAL A 50 -29.76 -13.80 4.88
C VAL A 50 -30.91 -13.05 4.18
N ASN A 51 -31.76 -12.40 4.96
CA ASN A 51 -32.77 -11.47 4.48
C ASN A 51 -32.37 -10.03 4.85
N ARG A 52 -32.14 -9.19 3.83
CA ARG A 52 -31.85 -7.76 3.97
C ARG A 52 -32.97 -6.85 3.44
N GLU A 53 -33.99 -7.42 2.80
CA GLU A 53 -35.09 -6.66 2.21
C GLU A 53 -36.18 -6.30 3.23
N ALA A 54 -36.19 -7.00 4.38
CA ALA A 54 -37.14 -6.78 5.47
C ALA A 54 -36.50 -6.10 6.70
N ILE A 55 -35.44 -5.30 6.52
CA ILE A 55 -34.83 -4.55 7.62
C ILE A 55 -35.73 -3.35 7.96
N PRO A 56 -36.15 -3.17 9.21
CA PRO A 56 -36.89 -1.98 9.63
C PRO A 56 -36.12 -0.69 9.30
N ASP A 57 -36.82 0.37 8.89
CA ASP A 57 -36.21 1.66 8.51
C ASP A 57 -35.27 2.22 9.59
N ALA A 58 -35.62 1.98 10.86
CA ALA A 58 -34.84 2.38 12.03
C ALA A 58 -33.48 1.66 12.16
N LEU A 59 -33.27 0.57 11.43
CA LEU A 59 -32.02 -0.20 11.35
C LEU A 59 -31.39 -0.12 9.95
N ASN A 60 -32.05 0.52 8.98
CA ASN A 60 -31.58 0.62 7.62
C ASN A 60 -30.42 1.65 7.51
N HIS A 61 -29.43 1.32 6.68
CA HIS A 61 -28.18 2.05 6.53
C HIS A 61 -27.92 2.55 5.10
N ASP A 62 -28.95 2.59 4.26
CA ASP A 62 -28.88 3.22 2.95
C ASP A 62 -28.68 4.75 3.03
N ARG A 63 -28.52 5.39 1.87
CA ARG A 63 -28.21 6.82 1.77
C ARG A 63 -29.35 7.73 2.26
N GLU A 64 -30.59 7.25 2.19
CA GLU A 64 -31.79 8.02 2.57
C GLU A 64 -32.00 8.00 4.09
N HIS A 65 -31.73 6.86 4.73
CA HIS A 65 -31.96 6.65 6.16
C HIS A 65 -30.75 7.00 7.04
N ARG A 66 -29.55 7.16 6.45
CA ARG A 66 -28.29 7.48 7.14
C ARG A 66 -28.31 8.74 8.00
N ASN A 67 -29.16 9.71 7.64
CA ASN A 67 -29.27 11.00 8.33
C ASN A 67 -30.40 11.04 9.36
N ASN A 68 -31.11 9.92 9.57
CA ASN A 68 -32.08 9.82 10.65
C ASN A 68 -31.34 9.85 12.00
N GLU A 69 -31.82 10.67 12.93
CA GLU A 69 -31.27 10.85 14.28
C GLU A 69 -31.08 9.51 15.03
N ILE A 70 -32.05 8.59 14.90
CA ILE A 70 -31.98 7.25 15.52
C ILE A 70 -30.82 6.45 14.93
N ASN A 71 -30.66 6.46 13.60
CA ASN A 71 -29.56 5.76 12.93
C ASN A 71 -28.19 6.32 13.29
N GLN A 72 -28.08 7.64 13.43
CA GLN A 72 -26.84 8.28 13.89
C GLN A 72 -26.50 7.88 15.33
N ARG A 73 -27.51 7.84 16.20
CA ARG A 73 -27.36 7.43 17.61
C ARG A 73 -26.93 5.97 17.74
N ILE A 74 -27.56 5.07 16.97
CA ILE A 74 -27.16 3.65 16.86
C ILE A 74 -25.70 3.54 16.42
N ARG A 75 -25.31 4.20 15.33
CA ARG A 75 -23.94 4.11 14.81
C ARG A 75 -22.91 4.62 15.79
N LYS A 76 -23.23 5.71 16.49
CA LYS A 76 -22.33 6.28 17.49
C LYS A 76 -22.11 5.32 18.64
N VAL A 77 -23.18 4.76 19.23
CA VAL A 77 -23.03 3.84 20.36
C VAL A 77 -22.34 2.54 19.96
N GLU A 78 -22.65 1.98 18.79
CA GLU A 78 -21.96 0.79 18.28
C GLU A 78 -20.48 1.05 17.99
N PHE A 79 -20.15 2.23 17.47
CA PHE A 79 -18.76 2.65 17.26
C PHE A 79 -18.03 2.77 18.60
N ASP A 80 -18.62 3.46 19.58
CA ASP A 80 -18.04 3.64 20.90
C ASP A 80 -17.85 2.28 21.61
N ILE A 81 -18.81 1.35 21.48
CA ILE A 81 -18.70 -0.02 21.99
C ILE A 81 -17.54 -0.77 21.31
N ALA A 82 -17.45 -0.71 19.98
CA ALA A 82 -16.43 -1.43 19.22
C ALA A 82 -15.02 -0.89 19.51
N VAL A 83 -14.86 0.42 19.63
CA VAL A 83 -13.58 1.07 19.96
C VAL A 83 -13.18 0.84 21.42
N ALA A 84 -14.16 0.67 22.33
CA ALA A 84 -13.88 0.31 23.71
C ALA A 84 -13.42 -1.14 23.89
N GLN A 85 -13.57 -2.00 22.88
CA GLN A 85 -12.98 -3.35 22.90
C GLN A 85 -11.50 -3.30 22.52
N GLU A 86 -10.75 -4.36 22.85
CA GLU A 86 -9.39 -4.54 22.32
C GLU A 86 -9.40 -4.48 20.78
N PRO A 87 -8.37 -3.87 20.16
CA PRO A 87 -8.25 -3.84 18.70
C PRO A 87 -8.42 -5.23 18.08
N GLY A 88 -9.16 -5.28 16.96
CA GLY A 88 -9.41 -6.50 16.21
C GLY A 88 -10.38 -7.52 16.86
N ARG A 89 -11.06 -7.17 17.97
CA ARG A 89 -12.19 -7.97 18.46
C ARG A 89 -13.44 -7.70 17.62
N PHE A 90 -14.10 -8.78 17.19
CA PHE A 90 -15.31 -8.72 16.38
C PHE A 90 -16.53 -8.59 17.28
N VAL A 91 -17.26 -7.48 17.19
CA VAL A 91 -18.46 -7.24 18.02
C VAL A 91 -19.71 -7.59 17.22
N LEU A 92 -20.51 -8.51 17.76
CA LEU A 92 -21.84 -8.82 17.29
C LEU A 92 -22.86 -7.98 18.03
N PHE A 93 -23.70 -7.31 17.26
CA PHE A 93 -24.86 -6.58 17.71
C PHE A 93 -26.11 -7.35 17.31
N SER A 94 -27.00 -7.59 18.25
CA SER A 94 -28.24 -8.32 18.02
C SER A 94 -29.41 -7.55 18.61
N ILE A 95 -30.48 -7.42 17.83
CA ILE A 95 -31.71 -6.76 18.26
C ILE A 95 -32.93 -7.59 17.87
N SER A 96 -33.82 -7.83 18.82
CA SER A 96 -35.14 -8.42 18.58
C SER A 96 -36.18 -7.79 19.49
N LYS A 97 -37.46 -7.94 19.13
CA LYS A 97 -38.56 -7.42 19.94
C LYS A 97 -38.62 -8.06 21.34
N GLU A 98 -38.26 -9.34 21.43
CA GLU A 98 -38.35 -10.16 22.63
C GLU A 98 -37.15 -9.98 23.57
N ASN A 99 -35.96 -9.83 22.99
CA ASN A 99 -34.70 -9.88 23.74
C ASN A 99 -34.03 -8.51 23.89
N GLY A 100 -34.59 -7.46 23.28
CA GLY A 100 -33.99 -6.14 23.32
C GLY A 100 -32.75 -6.03 22.44
N TYR A 101 -31.93 -5.02 22.73
CA TYR A 101 -30.71 -4.74 22.01
C TYR A 101 -29.49 -5.17 22.85
N THR A 102 -28.70 -6.09 22.31
CA THR A 102 -27.56 -6.72 22.98
C THR A 102 -26.31 -6.65 22.11
N TYR A 103 -25.15 -6.78 22.75
CA TYR A 103 -23.88 -6.94 22.05
C TYR A 103 -22.98 -7.94 22.78
N LYS A 104 -22.08 -8.58 22.03
CA LYS A 104 -21.05 -9.48 22.55
C LYS A 104 -19.86 -9.58 21.61
N ILE A 105 -18.73 -10.09 22.11
CA ILE A 105 -17.62 -10.51 21.26
C ILE A 105 -18.01 -11.82 20.56
N ALA A 106 -17.81 -11.89 19.24
CA ALA A 106 -18.08 -13.11 18.48
C ALA A 106 -17.15 -14.25 18.89
N THR A 107 -17.72 -15.45 18.94
CA THR A 107 -16.95 -16.69 18.94
C THR A 107 -16.29 -16.91 17.57
N PRO A 108 -15.21 -17.70 17.47
CA PRO A 108 -14.60 -18.03 16.18
C PRO A 108 -15.57 -18.72 15.20
N GLU A 109 -16.53 -19.50 15.71
CA GLU A 109 -17.60 -20.13 14.93
C GLU A 109 -18.54 -19.09 14.29
N GLU A 110 -18.98 -18.11 15.08
CA GLU A 110 -19.84 -17.02 14.61
C GLU A 110 -19.10 -16.14 13.60
N LEU A 111 -17.83 -15.85 13.89
CA LEU A 111 -16.95 -15.13 12.97
C LEU A 111 -16.87 -15.85 11.62
N LEU A 112 -16.57 -17.16 11.62
CA LEU A 112 -16.52 -17.97 10.40
C LEU A 112 -17.85 -17.98 9.65
N PHE A 113 -18.95 -18.15 10.37
CA PHE A 113 -20.30 -18.16 9.80
C PHE A 113 -20.62 -16.85 9.08
N HIS A 114 -20.38 -15.70 9.73
CA HIS A 114 -20.64 -14.39 9.13
C HIS A 114 -19.73 -14.09 7.94
N THR A 115 -18.48 -14.52 7.97
CA THR A 115 -17.56 -14.39 6.83
C THR A 115 -18.02 -15.25 5.65
N LYS A 116 -18.46 -16.49 5.88
CA LYS A 116 -19.01 -17.34 4.81
C LYS A 116 -20.21 -16.67 4.14
N LEU A 117 -21.11 -16.08 4.93
CA LEU A 117 -22.26 -15.35 4.40
C LEU A 117 -21.85 -14.16 3.52
N ASP A 118 -20.88 -13.34 3.96
CA ASP A 118 -20.43 -12.19 3.18
C ASP A 118 -19.74 -12.62 1.89
N LEU A 119 -18.86 -13.63 1.95
CA LEU A 119 -18.18 -14.15 0.76
C LEU A 119 -19.17 -14.70 -0.27
N MET A 120 -20.18 -15.48 0.16
CA MET A 120 -21.18 -16.04 -0.74
C MET A 120 -22.02 -14.96 -1.45
N GLN A 121 -22.31 -13.85 -0.75
CA GLN A 121 -23.06 -12.72 -1.31
C GLN A 121 -22.24 -11.91 -2.32
N ASN A 122 -20.93 -11.88 -2.15
CA ASN A 122 -20.04 -11.13 -3.03
C ASN A 122 -19.63 -11.92 -4.28
N VAL A 123 -20.16 -13.13 -4.51
CA VAL A 123 -19.87 -13.90 -5.74
C VAL A 123 -20.85 -13.53 -6.85
N ASP A 124 -20.31 -12.95 -7.92
CA ASP A 124 -21.08 -12.61 -9.12
C ASP A 124 -21.49 -13.87 -9.88
N HIS A 125 -22.58 -13.78 -10.66
CA HIS A 125 -23.00 -14.89 -11.51
C HIS A 125 -21.88 -15.30 -12.47
N GLY A 126 -21.60 -16.60 -12.56
CA GLY A 126 -20.57 -17.14 -13.45
C GLY A 126 -19.14 -16.87 -13.00
N THR A 127 -18.94 -16.60 -11.70
CA THR A 127 -17.61 -16.42 -11.13
C THR A 127 -17.33 -17.39 -9.99
N LYS A 128 -16.06 -17.77 -9.85
CA LYS A 128 -15.50 -18.40 -8.66
C LYS A 128 -14.45 -17.44 -8.10
N LYS A 129 -14.42 -17.23 -6.78
CA LYS A 129 -13.45 -16.35 -6.13
C LYS A 129 -12.56 -17.16 -5.19
N GLU A 130 -11.25 -17.00 -5.31
CA GLU A 130 -10.28 -17.48 -4.34
C GLU A 130 -9.66 -16.27 -3.65
N SER A 131 -9.72 -16.23 -2.33
CA SER A 131 -9.20 -15.15 -1.51
C SER A 131 -8.13 -15.68 -0.59
N PHE A 132 -7.10 -14.87 -0.39
CA PHE A 132 -5.96 -15.17 0.43
C PHE A 132 -5.74 -13.97 1.35
N ALA A 133 -5.60 -14.21 2.64
CA ALA A 133 -5.20 -13.20 3.61
C ALA A 133 -4.05 -13.74 4.44
N GLU A 134 -2.92 -13.05 4.36
CA GLU A 134 -1.73 -13.35 5.12
C GLU A 134 -1.63 -12.37 6.26
N VAL A 135 -1.37 -12.89 7.47
CA VAL A 135 -1.05 -12.08 8.63
C VAL A 135 0.46 -12.01 8.72
N ALA A 136 1.00 -10.85 8.38
CA ALA A 136 2.43 -10.58 8.43
C ALA A 136 2.67 -9.38 9.36
N PRO A 137 3.74 -9.38 10.16
CA PRO A 137 4.11 -8.19 10.90
C PRO A 137 4.39 -7.06 9.91
N ASP A 138 3.79 -5.90 10.15
CA ASP A 138 4.13 -4.67 9.45
C ASP A 138 5.62 -4.41 9.71
N LYS A 139 6.39 -4.30 8.63
CA LYS A 139 7.85 -4.10 8.69
C LYS A 139 8.22 -2.83 9.47
N LYS A 140 7.31 -1.85 9.61
CA LYS A 140 7.53 -0.55 10.27
C LYS A 140 7.55 -0.66 11.79
N ASN A 141 6.58 -1.34 12.37
CA ASN A 141 6.35 -1.35 13.84
C ASN A 141 6.31 -2.76 14.43
N GLY A 142 6.37 -3.81 13.61
CA GLY A 142 6.25 -5.19 14.03
C GLY A 142 4.83 -5.61 14.45
N GLU A 143 3.86 -4.70 14.36
CA GLU A 143 2.45 -4.98 14.65
C GLU A 143 1.84 -5.83 13.54
N PRO A 144 0.88 -6.71 13.84
CA PRO A 144 0.23 -7.53 12.82
C PRO A 144 -0.52 -6.67 11.80
N ASP A 145 -0.20 -6.84 10.52
CA ASP A 145 -0.99 -6.34 9.41
C ASP A 145 -1.52 -7.52 8.59
N VAL A 146 -2.60 -7.27 7.84
CA VAL A 146 -3.24 -8.29 7.01
C VAL A 146 -3.27 -7.83 5.57
N VAL A 147 -2.53 -8.56 4.74
CA VAL A 147 -2.48 -8.35 3.30
C VAL A 147 -3.44 -9.31 2.63
N GLY A 148 -4.49 -8.75 2.04
CA GLY A 148 -5.49 -9.50 1.29
C GLY A 148 -5.24 -9.49 -0.20
N ARG A 149 -5.54 -10.60 -0.87
CA ARG A 149 -5.69 -10.67 -2.33
C ARG A 149 -6.82 -11.61 -2.73
N GLN A 150 -7.37 -11.39 -3.91
CA GLN A 150 -8.39 -12.26 -4.50
C GLN A 150 -8.10 -12.55 -5.97
N LYS A 151 -8.36 -13.78 -6.38
CA LYS A 151 -8.42 -14.23 -7.77
C LYS A 151 -9.87 -14.49 -8.13
N ILE A 152 -10.34 -13.86 -9.21
CA ILE A 152 -11.68 -14.06 -9.77
C ILE A 152 -11.53 -14.85 -11.06
N TYR A 153 -12.13 -16.03 -11.09
CA TYR A 153 -12.21 -16.90 -12.25
C TYR A 153 -13.56 -16.67 -12.92
N TYR A 154 -13.54 -16.27 -14.19
CA TYR A 154 -14.72 -16.02 -15.00
C TYR A 154 -15.04 -17.24 -15.90
N GLU A 155 -16.30 -17.41 -16.27
CA GLU A 155 -16.76 -18.49 -17.17
C GLU A 155 -16.03 -18.54 -18.52
N ASN A 156 -15.53 -17.40 -19.01
CA ASN A 156 -14.74 -17.31 -20.25
C ASN A 156 -13.29 -17.82 -20.10
N GLY A 157 -12.89 -18.30 -18.92
CA GLY A 157 -11.53 -18.73 -18.61
C GLY A 157 -10.57 -17.61 -18.20
N GLU A 158 -11.03 -16.35 -18.20
CA GLU A 158 -10.26 -15.21 -17.71
C GLU A 158 -10.06 -15.32 -16.19
N VAL A 159 -8.85 -14.97 -15.73
CA VAL A 159 -8.51 -14.88 -14.31
C VAL A 159 -8.00 -13.48 -14.03
N LYS A 160 -8.63 -12.79 -13.09
CA LYS A 160 -8.19 -11.47 -12.62
C LYS A 160 -7.76 -11.54 -11.16
N GLU A 161 -6.62 -10.94 -10.84
CA GLU A 161 -6.13 -10.81 -9.48
C GLU A 161 -6.27 -9.36 -9.01
N TYR A 162 -6.74 -9.19 -7.78
CA TYR A 162 -6.94 -7.89 -7.14
C TYR A 162 -6.31 -7.90 -5.76
N SER A 163 -5.76 -6.77 -5.35
CA SER A 163 -5.44 -6.52 -3.94
C SER A 163 -6.71 -6.22 -3.14
N GLY A 164 -6.65 -6.57 -1.85
CA GLY A 164 -7.77 -6.49 -0.93
C GLY A 164 -8.79 -7.61 -1.11
N THR A 165 -9.39 -8.05 0.00
CA THR A 165 -10.46 -9.05 0.00
C THR A 165 -11.25 -9.00 1.31
N PRO A 166 -12.56 -9.29 1.30
CA PRO A 166 -13.34 -9.41 2.53
C PRO A 166 -12.77 -10.42 3.54
N VAL A 167 -12.00 -11.42 3.10
CA VAL A 167 -11.38 -12.38 4.03
C VAL A 167 -10.26 -11.77 4.88
N SER A 168 -9.73 -10.58 4.50
CA SER A 168 -8.76 -9.85 5.34
C SER A 168 -9.35 -9.44 6.69
N ASP A 169 -10.61 -9.02 6.68
CA ASP A 169 -11.32 -8.63 7.90
C ASP A 169 -11.53 -9.83 8.84
N PHE A 170 -11.81 -11.01 8.27
CA PHE A 170 -11.82 -12.27 9.01
C PHE A 170 -10.44 -12.62 9.57
N ALA A 171 -9.39 -12.54 8.75
CA ALA A 171 -8.04 -12.88 9.18
C ALA A 171 -7.56 -11.99 10.34
N ARG A 172 -7.86 -10.69 10.31
CA ARG A 172 -7.60 -9.76 11.43
C ARG A 172 -8.31 -10.20 12.70
N ALA A 173 -9.61 -10.46 12.62
CA ALA A 173 -10.41 -10.87 13.78
C ALA A 173 -9.97 -12.23 14.34
N ALA A 174 -9.72 -13.19 13.46
CA ALA A 174 -9.27 -14.53 13.82
C ALA A 174 -7.86 -14.51 14.41
N PHE A 175 -6.96 -13.63 13.96
CA PHE A 175 -5.63 -13.46 14.56
C PHE A 175 -5.73 -13.13 16.05
N HIS A 176 -6.57 -12.16 16.43
CA HIS A 176 -6.78 -11.81 17.83
C HIS A 176 -7.53 -12.87 18.63
N ALA A 177 -8.51 -13.54 18.01
CA ALA A 177 -9.23 -14.63 18.65
C ALA A 177 -8.34 -15.83 18.96
N LEU A 178 -7.19 -15.96 18.29
CA LEU A 178 -6.24 -17.06 18.42
C LEU A 178 -4.91 -16.64 19.09
N ASP A 179 -4.92 -15.58 19.88
CA ASP A 179 -3.76 -15.06 20.61
C ASP A 179 -2.54 -14.81 19.71
N GLY A 180 -2.77 -14.28 18.51
CA GLY A 180 -1.72 -13.90 17.57
C GLY A 180 -1.05 -15.07 16.83
N LYS A 181 -1.67 -16.25 16.84
CA LYS A 181 -1.09 -17.45 16.20
C LYS A 181 -1.48 -17.64 14.74
N LEU A 182 -2.50 -16.93 14.26
CA LEU A 182 -2.93 -17.03 12.87
C LEU A 182 -1.86 -16.47 11.93
N LYS A 183 -1.53 -17.22 10.89
CA LYS A 183 -0.59 -16.79 9.84
C LYS A 183 -1.29 -16.60 8.51
N PHE A 184 -2.29 -17.41 8.20
CA PHE A 184 -2.89 -17.43 6.88
C PHE A 184 -4.36 -17.84 6.88
N VAL A 185 -5.11 -17.26 5.95
CA VAL A 185 -6.48 -17.64 5.62
C VAL A 185 -6.61 -17.80 4.11
N TYR A 186 -7.11 -18.96 3.69
CA TYR A 186 -7.60 -19.21 2.34
C TYR A 186 -9.11 -19.29 2.37
N ALA A 187 -9.77 -18.64 1.43
CA ALA A 187 -11.20 -18.82 1.20
C ALA A 187 -11.50 -19.05 -0.28
N MET A 188 -12.32 -20.06 -0.55
CA MET A 188 -12.90 -20.29 -1.88
C MET A 188 -14.39 -20.05 -1.78
N ALA A 189 -14.92 -19.17 -2.62
CA ALA A 189 -16.32 -18.83 -2.66
C ALA A 189 -16.91 -19.04 -4.06
N SER A 190 -18.06 -19.70 -4.09
CA SER A 190 -18.97 -19.81 -5.22
C SER A 190 -20.39 -19.46 -4.74
N LYS A 191 -21.37 -19.45 -5.66
CA LYS A 191 -22.78 -19.24 -5.29
C LYS A 191 -23.36 -20.30 -4.35
N THR A 192 -22.79 -21.51 -4.36
CA THR A 192 -23.34 -22.67 -3.65
C THR A 192 -22.47 -23.12 -2.49
N GLU A 193 -21.22 -22.67 -2.44
CA GLU A 193 -20.24 -23.18 -1.49
C GLU A 193 -19.23 -22.11 -1.10
N VAL A 194 -18.94 -22.05 0.20
CA VAL A 194 -17.79 -21.30 0.73
C VAL A 194 -16.95 -22.21 1.62
N ILE A 195 -15.70 -22.41 1.21
CA ILE A 195 -14.68 -23.13 1.98
C ILE A 195 -13.72 -22.09 2.57
N ILE A 196 -13.40 -22.21 3.85
CA ILE A 196 -12.38 -21.39 4.51
C ILE A 196 -11.41 -22.33 5.22
N LYS A 197 -10.12 -22.16 4.96
CA LYS A 197 -9.01 -22.92 5.55
C LYS A 197 -8.03 -21.95 6.19
N THR A 198 -7.34 -22.37 7.25
CA THR A 198 -6.42 -21.49 7.98
C THR A 198 -5.11 -22.19 8.33
N THR A 199 -4.08 -21.38 8.60
CA THR A 199 -2.80 -21.84 9.14
C THR A 199 -2.48 -21.05 10.40
N PRO A 200 -2.42 -21.67 11.59
CA PRO A 200 -2.85 -23.04 11.87
C PRO A 200 -4.36 -23.23 11.69
N ALA A 201 -4.81 -24.48 11.61
CA ALA A 201 -6.23 -24.81 11.68
C ALA A 201 -6.83 -24.35 13.02
N ILE A 202 -8.06 -23.83 12.99
CA ILE A 202 -8.82 -23.54 14.20
C ILE A 202 -9.53 -24.84 14.62
N PRO A 203 -9.21 -25.42 15.79
CA PRO A 203 -9.71 -26.73 16.18
C PRO A 203 -11.24 -26.82 16.12
N GLY A 204 -11.76 -27.75 15.31
CA GLY A 204 -13.20 -27.99 15.15
C GLY A 204 -13.94 -26.98 14.26
N ILE A 205 -13.26 -25.97 13.71
CA ILE A 205 -13.89 -24.84 13.00
C ILE A 205 -13.40 -24.73 11.56
N THR A 206 -12.09 -24.79 11.33
CA THR A 206 -11.48 -24.72 10.00
C THR A 206 -10.57 -25.90 9.73
N GLU A 207 -10.40 -26.23 8.45
CA GLU A 207 -9.37 -27.17 8.01
C GLU A 207 -8.01 -26.46 7.94
N LEU A 208 -6.94 -27.25 8.09
CA LEU A 208 -5.58 -26.77 7.85
C LEU A 208 -5.44 -26.38 6.38
N TYR A 209 -4.95 -25.18 6.13
CA TYR A 209 -4.45 -24.83 4.81
C TYR A 209 -3.00 -25.32 4.69
N GLU A 210 -2.81 -26.36 3.89
CA GLU A 210 -1.48 -26.82 3.47
C GLU A 210 -1.13 -26.12 2.16
N PHE A 211 -0.22 -25.15 2.24
CA PHE A 211 0.31 -24.51 1.05
C PHE A 211 1.28 -25.48 0.37
N ASN A 212 0.78 -26.21 -0.63
CA ASN A 212 1.63 -27.08 -1.44
C ASN A 212 2.24 -26.23 -2.55
N GLU A 213 3.32 -25.53 -2.22
CA GLU A 213 4.03 -24.69 -3.17
C GLU A 213 4.91 -25.52 -4.09
N ASP A 214 4.80 -25.26 -5.40
CA ASP A 214 5.76 -25.81 -6.35
C ASP A 214 7.12 -25.11 -6.20
N LEU A 215 8.09 -25.86 -5.67
CA LEU A 215 9.47 -25.44 -5.50
C LEU A 215 10.38 -25.96 -6.62
N THR A 216 9.80 -26.45 -7.72
CA THR A 216 10.55 -26.90 -8.90
C THR A 216 11.08 -25.70 -9.66
N LEU A 217 12.39 -25.46 -9.58
CA LEU A 217 13.08 -24.37 -10.28
C LEU A 217 13.91 -24.91 -11.45
N ASP A 218 13.57 -24.49 -12.67
CA ASP A 218 14.45 -24.63 -13.83
C ASP A 218 15.49 -23.50 -13.83
N ALA A 219 16.63 -23.74 -13.16
CA ALA A 219 17.73 -22.79 -13.02
C ALA A 219 18.60 -22.64 -14.29
N SER A 220 18.19 -23.17 -15.44
CA SER A 220 18.91 -22.98 -16.71
C SER A 220 18.71 -21.58 -17.32
N LYS A 221 17.68 -20.86 -16.86
CA LYS A 221 17.28 -19.53 -17.34
C LYS A 221 17.15 -18.56 -16.17
N ILE A 222 17.69 -17.36 -16.33
CA ILE A 222 17.70 -16.34 -15.27
C ILE A 222 16.28 -15.86 -14.94
N GLU A 223 15.39 -15.86 -15.93
CA GLU A 223 14.00 -15.42 -15.81
C GLU A 223 13.22 -16.28 -14.80
N ASN A 224 13.48 -17.59 -14.77
CA ASN A 224 12.86 -18.50 -13.80
C ASN A 224 13.38 -18.26 -12.37
N ILE A 225 14.65 -17.86 -12.24
CA ILE A 225 15.21 -17.48 -10.93
C ILE A 225 14.58 -16.17 -10.46
N TYR A 226 14.39 -15.19 -11.36
CA TYR A 226 13.69 -13.95 -11.04
C TYR A 226 12.22 -14.19 -10.67
N GLU A 227 11.53 -15.12 -11.32
CA GLU A 227 10.18 -15.54 -10.89
C GLU A 227 10.17 -16.02 -9.44
N PHE A 228 11.15 -16.83 -9.04
CA PHE A 228 11.27 -17.34 -7.67
C PHE A 228 11.58 -16.23 -6.67
N LEU A 229 12.54 -15.34 -6.98
CA LEU A 229 12.86 -14.18 -6.14
C LEU A 229 11.67 -13.21 -6.00
N GLU A 230 10.94 -12.96 -7.09
CA GLU A 230 9.86 -11.98 -7.12
C GLU A 230 8.48 -12.56 -6.75
N SER A 231 8.44 -13.79 -6.19
CA SER A 231 7.21 -14.56 -5.91
C SER A 231 6.48 -14.21 -4.60
N PHE A 232 7.11 -13.45 -3.71
CA PHE A 232 6.69 -13.22 -2.31
C PHE A 232 6.67 -14.48 -1.42
N SER A 233 7.15 -15.63 -1.89
CA SER A 233 7.32 -16.82 -1.04
C SER A 233 8.74 -16.87 -0.51
N GLU A 234 8.89 -16.92 0.82
CA GLU A 234 10.19 -17.11 1.48
C GLU A 234 10.91 -18.35 0.94
N ALA A 235 10.18 -19.48 0.79
CA ALA A 235 10.73 -20.74 0.31
C ALA A 235 11.21 -20.66 -1.15
N LYS A 236 10.46 -19.96 -2.03
CA LYS A 236 10.90 -19.73 -3.40
C LYS A 236 12.06 -18.74 -3.48
N ILE A 237 12.05 -17.69 -2.66
CA ILE A 237 13.15 -16.74 -2.60
C ILE A 237 14.44 -17.46 -2.17
N GLU A 238 14.40 -18.29 -1.13
CA GLU A 238 15.52 -19.10 -0.67
C GLU A 238 16.05 -20.00 -1.80
N LYS A 239 15.17 -20.75 -2.48
CA LYS A 239 15.52 -21.56 -3.66
C LYS A 239 16.16 -20.75 -4.78
N GLY A 240 15.65 -19.55 -5.05
CA GLY A 240 16.22 -18.63 -6.03
C GLY A 240 17.63 -18.19 -5.65
N ILE A 241 17.85 -17.85 -4.37
CA ILE A 241 19.17 -17.48 -3.84
C ILE A 241 20.15 -18.66 -3.93
N GLU A 242 19.74 -19.88 -3.55
CA GLU A 242 20.55 -21.10 -3.70
C GLU A 242 21.01 -21.30 -5.16
N ALA A 243 20.08 -21.14 -6.11
CA ALA A 243 20.38 -21.27 -7.54
C ALA A 243 21.38 -20.20 -8.03
N LEU A 244 21.29 -18.97 -7.52
CA LEU A 244 22.26 -17.92 -7.80
C LEU A 244 23.64 -18.24 -7.22
N GLN A 245 23.70 -18.73 -5.98
CA GLN A 245 24.99 -19.11 -5.36
C GLN A 245 25.70 -20.23 -6.13
N ALA A 246 24.94 -21.14 -6.73
CA ALA A 246 25.47 -22.22 -7.57
C ALA A 246 25.88 -21.75 -8.99
N ASN A 247 25.47 -20.55 -9.43
CA ASN A 247 25.76 -20.03 -10.77
C ASN A 247 26.29 -18.57 -10.71
N PRO A 248 27.63 -18.40 -10.69
CA PRO A 248 28.25 -17.07 -10.57
C PRO A 248 27.86 -16.07 -11.66
N GLU A 249 27.60 -16.52 -12.89
CA GLU A 249 27.18 -15.64 -13.99
C GLU A 249 25.79 -15.06 -13.71
N PHE A 250 24.86 -15.91 -13.28
CA PHE A 250 23.51 -15.49 -12.92
C PHE A 250 23.49 -14.65 -11.64
N LYS A 251 24.35 -14.97 -10.67
CA LYS A 251 24.55 -14.13 -9.49
C LYS A 251 24.97 -12.70 -9.87
N ALA A 252 25.94 -12.54 -10.76
CA ALA A 252 26.37 -11.21 -11.21
C ALA A 252 25.25 -10.43 -11.92
N LYS A 253 24.40 -11.11 -12.71
CA LYS A 253 23.22 -10.48 -13.33
C LYS A 253 22.18 -10.05 -12.28
N ALA A 254 21.91 -10.90 -11.30
CA ALA A 254 20.99 -10.58 -10.20
C ALA A 254 21.52 -9.43 -9.31
N GLU A 255 22.83 -9.39 -9.03
CA GLU A 255 23.47 -8.31 -8.29
C GLU A 255 23.42 -6.98 -9.06
N LYS A 256 23.52 -7.01 -10.39
CA LYS A 256 23.30 -5.81 -11.21
C LYS A 256 21.85 -5.31 -11.11
N ARG A 257 20.87 -6.22 -11.06
CA ARG A 257 19.44 -5.90 -11.00
C ARG A 257 19.01 -5.40 -9.61
N TYR A 258 19.43 -6.08 -8.55
CA TYR A 258 18.93 -5.86 -7.19
C TYR A 258 19.94 -5.29 -6.22
N GLY A 259 21.24 -5.30 -6.54
CA GLY A 259 22.31 -4.99 -5.58
C GLY A 259 22.18 -3.61 -4.95
N GLN A 260 21.80 -2.59 -5.72
CA GLN A 260 21.58 -1.25 -5.15
C GLN A 260 20.34 -1.19 -4.26
N LEU A 261 19.27 -1.89 -4.62
CA LEU A 261 18.06 -1.97 -3.78
C LEU A 261 18.40 -2.61 -2.42
N ILE A 262 19.18 -3.68 -2.46
CA ILE A 262 19.65 -4.39 -1.26
C ILE A 262 20.51 -3.46 -0.41
N LYS A 263 21.49 -2.78 -1.01
CA LYS A 263 22.38 -1.88 -0.29
C LYS A 263 21.66 -0.71 0.36
N THR A 264 20.71 -0.11 -0.36
CA THR A 264 19.91 1.02 0.14
C THR A 264 19.03 0.59 1.33
N ARG A 265 18.38 -0.57 1.25
CA ARG A 265 17.39 -0.99 2.27
C ARG A 265 17.96 -1.79 3.43
N VAL A 266 19.09 -2.48 3.24
CA VAL A 266 19.68 -3.37 4.25
C VAL A 266 21.03 -2.84 4.76
N GLY A 267 21.82 -2.22 3.89
CA GLY A 267 23.13 -1.64 4.23
C GLY A 267 24.19 -1.91 3.17
N GLN A 268 25.23 -1.07 3.13
CA GLN A 268 26.23 -1.05 2.06
C GLN A 268 27.02 -2.36 1.86
N ASP A 269 27.16 -3.16 2.91
CA ASP A 269 27.86 -4.44 2.89
C ASP A 269 26.96 -5.64 2.51
N ALA A 270 25.66 -5.43 2.30
CA ALA A 270 24.71 -6.49 2.01
C ALA A 270 24.81 -6.95 0.54
N GLY A 271 24.81 -8.27 0.32
CA GLY A 271 24.78 -8.92 -0.99
C GLY A 271 23.45 -9.61 -1.30
N ILE A 272 23.42 -10.39 -2.39
CA ILE A 272 22.21 -11.02 -2.92
C ILE A 272 21.48 -11.93 -1.92
N GLU A 273 22.20 -12.49 -0.95
CA GLU A 273 21.64 -13.26 0.17
C GLU A 273 20.69 -12.46 1.06
N SER A 274 20.76 -11.12 1.01
CA SER A 274 19.85 -10.22 1.75
C SER A 274 18.63 -9.78 0.93
N PHE A 275 18.39 -10.39 -0.24
CA PHE A 275 17.29 -10.01 -1.12
C PHE A 275 15.92 -10.04 -0.44
N GLU A 276 15.61 -11.09 0.34
CA GLU A 276 14.32 -11.22 1.03
C GLU A 276 13.99 -10.00 1.92
N LYS A 277 15.00 -9.51 2.65
CA LYS A 277 14.85 -8.32 3.52
C LYS A 277 14.64 -7.05 2.72
N ALA A 278 15.35 -6.93 1.59
CA ALA A 278 15.30 -5.77 0.71
C ALA A 278 14.04 -5.73 -0.18
N ALA A 279 13.51 -6.89 -0.54
CA ALA A 279 12.39 -7.01 -1.47
C ALA A 279 11.16 -6.24 -0.97
N LEU A 280 10.47 -5.59 -1.91
CA LEU A 280 9.23 -4.90 -1.62
C LEU A 280 8.17 -5.93 -1.24
N SER A 281 7.45 -5.65 -0.15
CA SER A 281 6.21 -6.33 0.17
C SER A 281 5.12 -5.95 -0.85
N ARG A 282 4.04 -6.73 -0.88
CA ARG A 282 2.87 -6.42 -1.72
C ARG A 282 2.29 -5.03 -1.45
N LYS A 283 2.19 -4.65 -0.17
CA LYS A 283 1.73 -3.32 0.27
C LYS A 283 2.65 -2.20 -0.24
N GLU A 284 3.95 -2.42 -0.23
CA GLU A 284 4.92 -1.45 -0.76
C GLU A 284 4.86 -1.32 -2.29
N ILE A 285 4.52 -2.39 -3.00
CA ILE A 285 4.31 -2.36 -4.45
C ILE A 285 3.08 -1.53 -4.81
N GLU A 286 2.03 -1.54 -3.98
CA GLU A 286 0.82 -0.72 -4.19
C GLU A 286 1.11 0.80 -4.16
N LEU A 287 2.24 1.22 -3.56
CA LEU A 287 2.69 2.61 -3.62
C LEU A 287 3.06 3.06 -5.05
N PHE A 288 3.27 2.12 -5.97
CA PHE A 288 3.53 2.38 -7.39
C PHE A 288 2.29 2.24 -8.29
N SER A 289 1.09 2.18 -7.69
CA SER A 289 -0.17 2.12 -8.43
C SER A 289 -0.57 3.47 -9.05
N ASP A 290 -1.55 3.44 -9.96
CA ASP A 290 -2.08 4.63 -10.65
C ASP A 290 -2.60 5.73 -9.71
N TRP A 291 -2.92 5.41 -8.45
CA TRP A 291 -3.31 6.43 -7.47
C TRP A 291 -2.15 7.37 -7.11
N HIS A 292 -0.93 6.84 -7.09
CA HIS A 292 0.29 7.56 -6.72
C HIS A 292 1.14 7.93 -7.94
N PHE A 293 1.05 7.16 -9.02
CA PHE A 293 1.80 7.36 -10.27
C PHE A 293 0.85 7.50 -11.46
N ALA A 294 0.00 8.54 -11.43
CA ALA A 294 -1.00 8.79 -12.45
C ALA A 294 -0.46 9.70 -13.57
N GLU A 295 -0.51 9.24 -14.82
CA GLU A 295 -0.11 9.98 -16.03
C GLU A 295 1.27 10.64 -15.95
N ASN A 296 1.31 11.93 -15.56
CA ASN A 296 2.49 12.76 -15.43
C ASN A 296 2.69 13.28 -13.98
N VAL A 297 2.02 12.67 -13.00
CA VAL A 297 1.98 13.11 -11.61
C VAL A 297 2.53 12.00 -10.70
N ILE A 298 3.43 12.38 -9.80
CA ILE A 298 3.77 11.58 -8.62
C ILE A 298 3.09 12.22 -7.42
N SER A 299 2.22 11.47 -6.76
CA SER A 299 1.56 11.89 -5.53
C SER A 299 2.08 11.10 -4.33
N LEU A 300 2.82 11.78 -3.46
CA LEU A 300 3.20 11.29 -2.14
C LEU A 300 2.18 11.71 -1.07
N GLY A 301 1.03 12.25 -1.50
CA GLY A 301 0.00 12.78 -0.60
C GLY A 301 -0.45 11.74 0.43
N ARG A 302 -0.45 12.16 1.70
CA ARG A 302 -0.83 11.37 2.88
C ARG A 302 0.05 10.16 3.16
N MET A 303 1.19 10.03 2.51
CA MET A 303 2.18 9.03 2.86
C MET A 303 2.89 9.38 4.16
N ASP A 304 3.17 8.36 4.96
CA ASP A 304 4.09 8.49 6.10
C ASP A 304 5.56 8.46 5.67
N GLU A 305 6.47 8.63 6.64
CA GLU A 305 7.91 8.73 6.37
C GLU A 305 8.46 7.45 5.72
N ASP A 306 7.99 6.27 6.15
CA ASP A 306 8.45 4.98 5.65
C ASP A 306 7.93 4.68 4.24
N GLU A 307 6.70 5.06 3.94
CA GLU A 307 6.14 4.98 2.58
C GLU A 307 6.91 5.88 1.61
N CYS A 308 7.16 7.13 2.02
CA CYS A 308 8.00 8.05 1.25
C CYS A 308 9.40 7.46 1.04
N ARG A 309 10.01 6.92 2.10
CA ARG A 309 11.34 6.29 2.05
C ARG A 309 11.35 5.10 1.11
N THR A 310 10.35 4.23 1.15
CA THR A 310 10.25 3.09 0.23
C THR A 310 10.19 3.53 -1.24
N VAL A 311 9.40 4.56 -1.57
CA VAL A 311 9.34 5.10 -2.93
C VAL A 311 10.69 5.68 -3.35
N VAL A 312 11.31 6.49 -2.49
CA VAL A 312 12.61 7.12 -2.74
C VAL A 312 13.71 6.08 -2.88
N ASP A 313 13.79 5.10 -1.98
CA ASP A 313 14.81 4.06 -1.95
C ASP A 313 14.72 3.17 -3.18
N PHE A 314 13.51 2.77 -3.58
CA PHE A 314 13.34 1.93 -4.76
C PHE A 314 13.74 2.65 -6.05
N ILE A 315 13.19 3.86 -6.29
CA ILE A 315 13.49 4.65 -7.47
C ILE A 315 14.97 5.04 -7.50
N GLY A 316 15.49 5.53 -6.37
CA GLY A 316 16.88 5.93 -6.22
C GLY A 316 17.83 4.76 -6.49
N SER A 317 17.55 3.58 -5.94
CA SER A 317 18.35 2.37 -6.18
C SER A 317 18.35 1.96 -7.65
N LEU A 318 17.19 2.06 -8.31
CA LEU A 318 17.07 1.74 -9.73
C LEU A 318 17.90 2.69 -10.62
N VAL A 319 17.94 3.98 -10.28
CA VAL A 319 18.85 4.95 -10.92
C VAL A 319 20.31 4.62 -10.62
N MET A 320 20.66 4.36 -9.35
CA MET A 320 22.04 4.08 -8.92
C MET A 320 22.61 2.78 -9.51
N SER A 321 21.76 1.85 -9.96
CA SER A 321 22.20 0.65 -10.70
C SER A 321 22.80 0.99 -12.07
N HIS A 322 22.58 2.21 -12.57
CA HIS A 322 23.01 2.65 -13.90
C HIS A 322 23.80 3.96 -13.89
N LEU A 323 23.86 4.65 -12.75
CA LEU A 323 24.51 5.93 -12.56
C LEU A 323 25.31 5.94 -11.25
N ASP A 324 26.60 6.27 -11.32
CA ASP A 324 27.35 6.66 -10.14
C ASP A 324 26.95 8.09 -9.75
N ILE A 325 26.24 8.22 -8.62
CA ILE A 325 25.66 9.50 -8.22
C ILE A 325 26.74 10.52 -7.79
N HIS A 326 27.88 10.05 -7.29
CA HIS A 326 29.00 10.90 -6.87
C HIS A 326 29.80 11.39 -8.08
N GLU A 327 30.08 10.50 -9.04
CA GLU A 327 30.70 10.90 -10.30
C GLU A 327 29.81 11.91 -11.04
N PHE A 328 28.51 11.63 -11.12
CA PHE A 328 27.55 12.54 -11.72
C PHE A 328 27.54 13.91 -11.04
N LYS A 329 27.47 13.96 -9.71
CA LYS A 329 27.55 15.22 -8.96
C LYS A 329 28.82 16.01 -9.29
N ALA A 330 29.97 15.36 -9.28
CA ALA A 330 31.24 16.00 -9.59
C ALA A 330 31.27 16.58 -11.03
N GLN A 331 30.69 15.86 -12.00
CA GLN A 331 30.55 16.36 -13.37
C GLN A 331 29.63 17.58 -13.44
N MET A 332 28.49 17.57 -12.74
CA MET A 332 27.55 18.68 -12.71
C MET A 332 28.14 19.94 -12.08
N GLU A 333 28.86 19.81 -10.96
CA GLU A 333 29.54 20.91 -10.28
C GLU A 333 30.74 21.47 -11.09
N ALA A 334 31.31 20.65 -11.97
CA ALA A 334 32.38 21.08 -12.86
C ALA A 334 31.89 21.96 -14.02
N THR A 335 30.62 21.87 -14.42
CA THR A 335 30.06 22.61 -15.56
C THR A 335 30.13 24.13 -15.38
N GLU A 336 30.41 24.84 -16.47
CA GLU A 336 30.63 26.29 -16.45
C GLU A 336 29.36 27.09 -16.79
N ASN A 337 28.35 26.44 -17.37
CA ASN A 337 27.09 27.07 -17.79
C ASN A 337 25.93 26.07 -17.91
N GLU A 338 24.72 26.60 -18.09
CA GLU A 338 23.49 25.79 -18.15
C GLU A 338 23.43 24.86 -19.36
N MET A 339 24.12 25.18 -20.46
CA MET A 339 24.14 24.33 -21.65
C MET A 339 24.95 23.06 -21.41
N GLU A 340 26.16 23.19 -20.87
CA GLU A 340 27.00 22.06 -20.46
C GLU A 340 26.29 21.17 -19.42
N LEU A 341 25.64 21.79 -18.43
CA LEU A 341 24.84 21.09 -17.43
C LEU A 341 23.76 20.21 -18.08
N ARG A 342 23.04 20.75 -19.06
CA ARG A 342 21.99 20.02 -19.79
C ARG A 342 22.58 18.86 -20.60
N GLU A 343 23.72 19.04 -21.24
CA GLU A 343 24.38 17.97 -22.02
C GLU A 343 24.80 16.79 -21.13
N VAL A 344 25.43 17.07 -19.98
CA VAL A 344 25.80 16.05 -18.99
C VAL A 344 24.55 15.31 -18.50
N TYR A 345 23.52 16.05 -18.12
CA TYR A 345 22.27 15.46 -17.62
C TYR A 345 21.60 14.56 -18.65
N TYR A 346 21.41 15.03 -19.89
CA TYR A 346 20.73 14.27 -20.92
C TYR A 346 21.51 13.02 -21.32
N SER A 347 22.84 13.08 -21.34
CA SER A 347 23.67 11.89 -21.57
C SER A 347 23.46 10.84 -20.48
N ALA A 348 23.48 11.26 -19.21
CA ALA A 348 23.19 10.40 -18.07
C ALA A 348 21.75 9.84 -18.10
N SER A 349 20.76 10.66 -18.45
CA SER A 349 19.35 10.24 -18.47
C SER A 349 19.06 9.18 -19.53
N GLN A 350 19.67 9.29 -20.73
CA GLN A 350 19.58 8.25 -21.75
C GLN A 350 20.18 6.93 -21.28
N LYS A 351 21.35 6.96 -20.61
CA LYS A 351 22.00 5.76 -20.06
C LYS A 351 21.12 5.09 -19.01
N VAL A 352 20.62 5.85 -18.05
CA VAL A 352 19.77 5.33 -16.96
C VAL A 352 18.47 4.75 -17.52
N LYS A 353 17.78 5.47 -18.40
CA LYS A 353 16.55 4.99 -19.04
C LYS A 353 16.77 3.68 -19.81
N ALA A 354 17.83 3.60 -20.62
CA ALA A 354 18.15 2.40 -21.36
C ALA A 354 18.47 1.22 -20.44
N GLY A 355 19.18 1.46 -19.33
CA GLY A 355 19.44 0.47 -18.29
C GLY A 355 18.16 -0.08 -17.65
N MET A 356 17.27 0.81 -17.21
CA MET A 356 16.00 0.42 -16.58
C MET A 356 15.14 -0.43 -17.51
N LEU A 357 15.03 -0.05 -18.79
CA LEU A 357 14.29 -0.82 -19.79
C LEU A 357 14.94 -2.16 -20.09
N ALA A 358 16.27 -2.22 -20.17
CA ALA A 358 16.99 -3.46 -20.41
C ALA A 358 16.75 -4.48 -19.28
N GLU A 359 16.79 -4.03 -18.02
CA GLU A 359 16.48 -4.89 -16.87
C GLU A 359 15.00 -5.30 -16.87
N ALA A 360 14.08 -4.36 -17.13
CA ALA A 360 12.66 -4.68 -17.20
C ALA A 360 12.32 -5.76 -18.25
N LEU A 361 13.01 -5.75 -19.40
CA LEU A 361 12.80 -6.71 -20.48
C LEU A 361 13.24 -8.14 -20.15
N VAL A 362 14.17 -8.35 -19.21
CA VAL A 362 14.62 -9.70 -18.85
C VAL A 362 13.46 -10.52 -18.26
N TYR A 363 12.69 -9.92 -17.35
CA TYR A 363 11.51 -10.56 -16.77
C TYR A 363 10.41 -9.55 -16.49
N GLY A 364 9.71 -9.14 -17.56
CA GLY A 364 8.72 -8.05 -17.53
C GLY A 364 7.39 -8.39 -16.85
N GLY A 365 7.10 -9.69 -16.65
CA GLY A 365 5.86 -10.14 -15.99
C GLY A 365 5.85 -9.95 -14.47
N SER A 366 6.99 -9.57 -13.89
CA SER A 366 7.20 -9.44 -12.45
C SER A 366 6.90 -8.05 -11.90
N TRP A 367 6.83 -7.93 -10.57
CA TRP A 367 6.61 -6.62 -9.95
C TRP A 367 7.78 -5.66 -10.23
N PHE A 368 9.04 -6.13 -10.18
CA PHE A 368 10.19 -5.27 -10.45
C PHE A 368 10.20 -4.84 -11.91
N GLY A 369 9.92 -5.77 -12.84
CA GLY A 369 9.85 -5.48 -14.27
C GLY A 369 8.74 -4.49 -14.62
N GLN A 370 7.55 -4.64 -14.03
CA GLN A 370 6.42 -3.74 -14.22
C GLN A 370 6.71 -2.33 -13.69
N ILE A 371 7.20 -2.20 -12.45
CA ILE A 371 7.53 -0.89 -11.87
C ILE A 371 8.70 -0.25 -12.65
N SER A 372 9.73 -1.02 -13.02
CA SER A 372 10.84 -0.49 -13.82
C SER A 372 10.37 0.05 -15.17
N THR A 373 9.44 -0.66 -15.83
CA THR A 373 8.83 -0.21 -17.10
C THR A 373 8.00 1.06 -16.91
N LEU A 374 7.18 1.13 -15.86
CA LEU A 374 6.41 2.32 -15.50
C LEU A 374 7.35 3.51 -15.33
N LEU A 375 8.34 3.39 -14.43
CA LEU A 375 9.25 4.47 -14.08
C LEU A 375 10.09 4.92 -15.29
N ALA A 376 10.60 4.00 -16.10
CA ALA A 376 11.42 4.32 -17.27
C ALA A 376 10.66 5.09 -18.36
N ASN A 377 9.32 5.02 -18.37
CA ASN A 377 8.47 5.71 -19.35
C ASN A 377 7.70 6.90 -18.76
N HIS A 378 7.63 7.02 -17.44
CA HIS A 378 6.88 8.07 -16.76
C HIS A 378 7.48 9.46 -17.05
N LYS A 379 6.64 10.42 -17.46
CA LYS A 379 7.01 11.81 -17.73
C LYS A 379 6.50 12.69 -16.60
N VAL A 380 7.30 12.84 -15.54
CA VAL A 380 6.88 13.57 -14.35
C VAL A 380 6.80 15.07 -14.63
N GLU A 381 5.60 15.63 -14.66
CA GLU A 381 5.35 17.07 -14.75
C GLU A 381 4.99 17.67 -13.37
N LYS A 382 4.45 16.86 -12.46
CA LYS A 382 4.05 17.28 -11.12
C LYS A 382 4.50 16.30 -10.04
N LEU A 383 5.05 16.83 -8.94
CA LEU A 383 5.29 16.10 -7.70
C LEU A 383 4.44 16.72 -6.59
N MET A 384 3.61 15.92 -5.92
CA MET A 384 2.69 16.39 -4.88
C MET A 384 3.06 15.85 -3.51
N PHE A 385 3.15 16.75 -2.54
CA PHE A 385 3.21 16.51 -1.11
C PHE A 385 1.97 17.18 -0.49
N GLU A 386 0.90 16.41 -0.27
CA GLU A 386 -0.29 16.90 0.43
C GLU A 386 -0.41 16.16 1.77
N LYS A 387 -0.28 16.87 2.89
CA LYS A 387 -0.32 16.26 4.24
C LYS A 387 0.65 15.10 4.39
N THR A 388 1.86 15.28 3.87
CA THR A 388 2.90 14.26 3.76
C THR A 388 3.96 14.46 4.83
N HIS A 389 4.44 13.36 5.42
CA HIS A 389 5.54 13.40 6.39
C HIS A 389 6.86 13.01 5.71
N PHE A 390 7.37 13.88 4.83
CA PHE A 390 8.60 13.63 4.06
C PHE A 390 9.85 14.04 4.84
N LYS A 391 10.18 13.26 5.88
CA LYS A 391 11.39 13.44 6.68
C LYS A 391 12.45 12.40 6.31
N ILE A 392 12.96 12.51 5.10
CA ILE A 392 14.03 11.63 4.61
C ILE A 392 15.36 12.38 4.72
N GLU A 393 16.37 11.74 5.30
CA GLU A 393 17.73 12.29 5.36
C GLU A 393 18.33 12.42 3.95
N SER A 394 19.27 13.36 3.77
CA SER A 394 19.96 13.55 2.48
C SER A 394 20.85 12.37 2.13
N SER A 395 20.24 11.34 1.56
CA SER A 395 20.85 10.08 1.14
C SER A 395 21.15 10.07 -0.36
N ASP A 396 21.99 9.14 -0.79
CA ASP A 396 22.27 8.95 -2.21
C ASP A 396 21.05 8.47 -2.99
N ALA A 397 20.17 7.69 -2.34
CA ALA A 397 18.88 7.32 -2.92
C ALA A 397 17.97 8.54 -3.13
N LEU A 398 17.92 9.50 -2.19
CA LEU A 398 17.15 10.73 -2.36
C LEU A 398 17.70 11.60 -3.49
N LYS A 399 19.03 11.73 -3.62
CA LYS A 399 19.67 12.45 -4.74
C LYS A 399 19.37 11.79 -6.09
N ALA A 400 19.43 10.46 -6.14
CA ALA A 400 19.10 9.68 -7.32
C ALA A 400 17.60 9.75 -7.66
N PHE A 401 16.72 9.81 -6.66
CA PHE A 401 15.30 10.10 -6.84
C PHE A 401 15.08 11.50 -7.42
N MET A 402 15.80 12.52 -6.94
CA MET A 402 15.74 13.87 -7.52
C MET A 402 16.17 13.89 -8.99
N PHE A 403 17.24 13.16 -9.35
CA PHE A 403 17.62 12.95 -10.76
C PHE A 403 16.52 12.24 -11.57
N TYR A 404 15.83 11.26 -10.97
CA TYR A 404 14.75 10.56 -11.68
C TYR A 404 13.62 11.50 -12.12
N LEU A 405 13.30 12.53 -11.35
CA LEU A 405 12.17 13.43 -11.65
C LEU A 405 12.26 14.07 -13.04
N ASP A 406 13.45 14.43 -13.53
CA ASP A 406 13.65 14.99 -14.88
C ASP A 406 14.19 13.96 -15.90
N LEU A 407 14.17 12.66 -15.57
CA LEU A 407 14.71 11.58 -16.43
C LEU A 407 14.11 11.61 -17.85
N ASN A 408 12.78 11.77 -17.92
CA ASN A 408 12.00 11.76 -19.15
C ASN A 408 11.34 13.11 -19.48
N ASN A 409 11.53 14.11 -18.64
CA ASN A 409 10.83 15.38 -18.77
C ASN A 409 11.67 16.36 -19.63
N ARG A 410 10.97 17.16 -20.44
CA ARG A 410 11.52 18.24 -21.26
C ARG A 410 10.85 19.58 -21.00
N VAL A 411 9.88 19.60 -20.08
CA VAL A 411 9.13 20.79 -19.67
C VAL A 411 9.42 21.09 -18.20
N SER A 412 9.03 22.29 -17.75
CA SER A 412 9.19 22.67 -16.35
C SER A 412 8.30 21.80 -15.45
N MET A 413 8.91 21.16 -14.46
CA MET A 413 8.18 20.47 -13.39
C MET A 413 7.54 21.46 -12.41
N TYR A 414 6.50 20.99 -11.70
CA TYR A 414 5.86 21.71 -10.60
C TYR A 414 5.84 20.84 -9.34
N PHE A 415 6.37 21.36 -8.23
CA PHE A 415 6.29 20.72 -6.91
C PHE A 415 5.23 21.43 -6.08
N ASP A 416 4.27 20.66 -5.59
CA ASP A 416 3.13 21.12 -4.81
C ASP A 416 3.31 20.64 -3.37
N ILE A 417 3.68 21.53 -2.46
CA ILE A 417 3.99 21.19 -1.07
C ILE A 417 2.98 21.87 -0.18
N TYR A 418 1.99 21.12 0.30
CA TYR A 418 0.86 21.62 1.09
C TYR A 418 0.76 20.88 2.43
N GLN A 419 0.74 21.63 3.55
CA GLN A 419 0.60 21.11 4.91
C GLN A 419 1.51 19.89 5.20
N SER A 420 2.74 19.93 4.70
CA SER A 420 3.68 18.81 4.73
C SER A 420 4.95 19.18 5.48
N TYR A 421 5.62 18.17 6.06
CA TYR A 421 6.95 18.32 6.65
C TYR A 421 7.99 17.88 5.62
N LEU A 422 8.83 18.82 5.17
CA LEU A 422 9.86 18.59 4.15
C LEU A 422 11.18 19.21 4.62
N TYR A 423 12.22 18.41 4.80
CA TYR A 423 13.51 18.89 5.33
C TYR A 423 14.47 19.40 4.26
N ASP A 424 14.64 18.65 3.16
CA ASP A 424 15.62 18.98 2.13
C ASP A 424 15.25 18.33 0.77
N LEU A 425 15.37 19.11 -0.31
CA LEU A 425 15.24 18.62 -1.70
C LEU A 425 16.61 18.32 -2.34
N THR A 426 17.68 18.38 -1.55
CA THR A 426 19.09 18.14 -1.92
C THR A 426 19.63 19.10 -2.98
N GLU A 427 20.95 19.17 -3.09
CA GLU A 427 21.64 19.95 -4.12
C GLU A 427 21.26 19.52 -5.56
N PHE A 428 20.76 18.29 -5.74
CA PHE A 428 20.33 17.76 -7.04
C PHE A 428 19.14 18.53 -7.63
N PHE A 429 18.36 19.25 -6.82
CA PHE A 429 17.39 20.22 -7.30
C PHE A 429 18.01 21.20 -8.31
N TRP A 430 19.25 21.65 -8.05
CA TRP A 430 19.96 22.60 -8.91
C TRP A 430 20.60 21.94 -10.12
N PHE A 431 20.59 20.62 -10.23
CA PHE A 431 21.15 19.88 -11.36
C PHE A 431 20.12 19.58 -12.45
N LEU A 432 18.84 19.82 -12.19
CA LEU A 432 17.75 19.55 -13.15
C LEU A 432 17.82 20.48 -14.37
N PRO A 433 17.80 19.98 -15.61
CA PRO A 433 17.77 20.78 -16.85
C PRO A 433 16.79 21.95 -16.82
N ALA A 434 15.57 21.70 -16.35
CA ALA A 434 14.57 22.72 -16.05
C ALA A 434 14.30 22.75 -14.54
N LEU A 435 14.58 23.88 -13.87
CA LEU A 435 14.31 24.00 -12.44
C LEU A 435 12.81 23.93 -12.15
N PRO A 436 12.38 23.09 -11.20
CA PRO A 436 10.99 23.01 -10.80
C PRO A 436 10.47 24.34 -10.26
N ARG A 437 9.21 24.62 -10.56
CA ARG A 437 8.43 25.64 -9.85
C ARG A 437 7.90 25.02 -8.57
N THR A 438 8.11 25.66 -7.42
CA THR A 438 7.71 25.08 -6.13
C THR A 438 6.63 25.93 -5.45
N ALA A 439 5.55 25.33 -5.00
CA ALA A 439 4.52 25.98 -4.19
C ALA A 439 4.56 25.42 -2.78
N TRP A 440 4.55 26.32 -1.80
CA TRP A 440 4.71 26.00 -0.38
C TRP A 440 3.51 26.55 0.38
N GLY A 441 2.46 25.75 0.49
CA GLY A 441 1.23 26.09 1.21
C GLY A 441 1.25 25.60 2.64
N GLU A 442 1.09 26.52 3.60
CA GLU A 442 1.02 26.19 5.02
C GLU A 442 2.20 25.31 5.51
N THR A 443 3.40 25.60 5.01
CA THR A 443 4.66 24.95 5.37
C THR A 443 5.83 25.92 5.24
N ASP A 444 6.96 25.58 5.86
CA ASP A 444 8.16 26.41 5.82
C ASP A 444 8.88 26.29 4.47
N PHE A 445 9.13 27.43 3.84
CA PHE A 445 9.86 27.48 2.58
C PHE A 445 11.36 27.29 2.81
N VAL A 446 11.93 26.26 2.18
CA VAL A 446 13.37 25.99 2.19
C VAL A 446 13.86 25.68 0.78
N LEU A 447 14.89 26.40 0.31
CA LEU A 447 15.62 25.99 -0.89
C LEU A 447 16.88 25.21 -0.48
N PRO A 448 17.23 24.16 -1.24
CA PRO A 448 18.45 23.40 -0.98
C PRO A 448 19.70 24.23 -1.26
N GLU A 449 20.82 23.77 -0.71
CA GLU A 449 22.13 24.39 -0.88
C GLU A 449 22.51 24.52 -2.37
N PHE A 450 23.12 25.65 -2.73
CA PHE A 450 23.53 25.94 -4.10
C PHE A 450 25.02 25.67 -4.31
N THR A 451 25.37 24.70 -5.16
CA THR A 451 26.78 24.28 -5.34
C THR A 451 27.39 24.60 -6.71
N LEU A 452 26.61 25.12 -7.66
CA LEU A 452 27.10 25.40 -9.03
C LEU A 452 27.94 26.69 -9.12
N LYS A 453 28.84 26.73 -10.11
CA LYS A 453 29.72 27.88 -10.42
C LYS A 453 29.03 29.03 -11.16
N PHE A 454 27.88 28.76 -11.75
CA PHE A 454 27.09 29.76 -12.48
C PHE A 454 25.72 29.96 -11.82
N ARG A 455 25.04 31.06 -12.11
CA ARG A 455 23.75 31.37 -11.47
C ARG A 455 22.60 30.62 -12.13
N ARG A 456 21.68 30.11 -11.30
CA ARG A 456 20.35 29.67 -11.73
C ARG A 456 19.25 30.42 -10.98
N LYS A 457 18.01 30.31 -11.46
CA LYS A 457 16.84 31.01 -10.90
C LYS A 457 15.76 30.01 -10.52
N ALA A 458 15.52 29.84 -9.22
CA ALA A 458 14.39 29.07 -8.71
C ALA A 458 13.15 29.96 -8.63
N TYR A 459 12.00 29.40 -9.00
CA TYR A 459 10.69 30.04 -8.89
C TYR A 459 9.89 29.36 -7.79
N TYR A 460 9.33 30.17 -6.90
CA TYR A 460 8.57 29.67 -5.77
C TYR A 460 7.39 30.58 -5.44
N ARG A 461 6.36 30.03 -4.80
CA ARG A 461 5.29 30.81 -4.16
C ARG A 461 5.04 30.27 -2.76
N ILE A 462 4.65 31.15 -1.85
CA ILE A 462 4.31 30.82 -0.47
C ILE A 462 2.81 31.04 -0.30
N ASN A 463 2.10 30.02 0.17
CA ASN A 463 0.64 29.91 0.20
C ASN A 463 -0.01 29.85 -1.20
N ASP A 464 -1.21 29.26 -1.25
CA ASP A 464 -1.90 28.96 -2.51
C ASP A 464 -2.24 30.23 -3.33
N ASP A 465 -2.50 31.34 -2.64
CA ASP A 465 -2.79 32.66 -3.23
C ASP A 465 -1.54 33.56 -3.35
N GLY A 466 -0.35 33.04 -3.04
CA GLY A 466 0.89 33.79 -3.08
C GLY A 466 1.36 34.14 -4.50
N GLU A 467 2.01 35.29 -4.66
CA GLU A 467 2.68 35.66 -5.91
C GLU A 467 3.90 34.77 -6.20
N TRP A 468 4.19 34.55 -7.48
CA TRP A 468 5.40 33.86 -7.91
C TRP A 468 6.64 34.73 -7.69
N LEU A 469 7.47 34.33 -6.74
CA LEU A 469 8.76 34.91 -6.42
C LEU A 469 9.88 34.18 -7.15
N ARG A 470 11.06 34.83 -7.19
CA ARG A 470 12.28 34.27 -7.77
C ARG A 470 13.46 34.45 -6.83
N LYS A 471 14.28 33.41 -6.67
CA LYS A 471 15.53 33.46 -5.91
C LYS A 471 16.68 32.96 -6.77
N SER A 472 17.79 33.70 -6.77
CA SER A 472 19.01 33.36 -7.49
C SER A 472 20.17 33.41 -6.50
N PRO A 473 20.58 32.25 -5.96
CA PRO A 473 21.71 32.18 -5.03
C PRO A 473 23.00 32.72 -5.65
N LYS A 474 23.94 33.16 -4.81
CA LYS A 474 25.30 33.46 -5.27
C LYS A 474 25.97 32.15 -5.74
N PRO A 475 26.77 32.18 -6.82
CA PRO A 475 27.54 31.00 -7.21
C PRO A 475 28.51 30.55 -6.12
N ALA A 476 28.79 29.25 -6.10
CA ALA A 476 29.78 28.69 -5.18
C ALA A 476 31.16 29.34 -5.41
N GLY A 477 31.85 29.68 -4.32
CA GLY A 477 33.17 30.32 -4.36
C GLY A 477 33.19 31.83 -4.63
N VAL A 478 32.03 32.50 -4.71
CA VAL A 478 31.94 33.97 -4.87
C VAL A 478 31.51 34.63 -3.54
N ALA A 479 32.46 35.24 -2.84
CA ALA A 479 32.24 35.99 -1.58
C ALA A 479 31.27 37.17 -1.76
#